data_AF-A0A377NFQ0-F1
#
_entry.id   AF-A0A377NFQ0-F1
#
_cell.length_a   1.000
_cell.length_b   1.000
_cell.length_c   1.000
_cell.angle_alpha   90.00
_cell.angle_beta   90.00
_cell.angle_gamma   90.00
#
_symmetry.space_group_name_H-M   'P 1'
#
loop_
_entity.id
_entity.type
_entity.pdbx_description
1 polymer ?
#
loop_
_entity_poly.entity_id
_entity_poly.type
_entity_poly.pdbx_seq_one_letter_code
_entity_poly.pdbx_strand_id
1 'polypeptide(L)'
;MIGDRETGYTSGAFNRMIRMDHPDLMKKIRIIWESPLIPNGPILVRSDLPTDFKAKLVAAIKKLDTSDHACFVKAVGGTMHIGETSLAEYQQIIDMKRELTKGSR
;
A
#
# COMPACT_ATOMS: atom_id res chain seq x y z
N MET A 1 -11.06 3.01 -3.39
CA MET A 1 -10.34 2.67 -2.13
C MET A 1 -10.32 1.15 -1.93
N ILE A 2 -9.54 0.60 -0.99
CA ILE A 2 -9.49 -0.86 -0.71
C ILE A 2 -10.48 -1.22 0.41
N GLY A 3 -11.29 -2.24 0.23
CA GLY A 3 -12.22 -2.75 1.23
C GLY A 3 -13.68 -2.40 0.98
N ASP A 4 -14.54 -2.83 1.90
CA ASP A 4 -15.97 -2.58 1.83
C ASP A 4 -16.31 -1.11 2.14
N ARG A 5 -17.20 -0.54 1.33
CA ARG A 5 -17.64 0.85 1.46
C ARG A 5 -18.43 1.06 2.74
N GLU A 6 -19.33 0.14 3.11
CA GLU A 6 -20.23 0.35 4.25
C GLU A 6 -19.49 0.41 5.59
N THR A 7 -18.36 -0.30 5.68
CA THR A 7 -17.45 -0.29 6.83
C THR A 7 -16.39 0.81 6.76
N GLY A 8 -16.49 1.72 5.79
CA GLY A 8 -15.57 2.85 5.63
C GLY A 8 -14.18 2.47 5.13
N TYR A 9 -14.07 1.35 4.39
CA TYR A 9 -12.84 0.81 3.81
C TYR A 9 -11.86 0.24 4.85
N THR A 10 -10.78 -0.41 4.40
CA THR A 10 -9.81 -1.06 5.29
C THR A 10 -8.95 -0.08 6.08
N SER A 11 -8.83 1.17 5.64
CA SER A 11 -8.02 2.20 6.28
C SER A 11 -8.52 3.62 5.96
N GLY A 12 -7.95 4.61 6.64
CA GLY A 12 -8.23 6.03 6.39
C GLY A 12 -9.28 6.66 7.31
N ALA A 13 -9.72 7.87 6.94
CA ALA A 13 -10.55 8.71 7.80
C ALA A 13 -11.94 8.12 8.04
N PHE A 14 -12.61 7.55 7.02
CA PHE A 14 -13.94 6.97 7.17
C PHE A 14 -13.94 5.79 8.14
N ASN A 15 -13.02 4.85 7.94
CA ASN A 15 -12.81 3.73 8.84
C ASN A 15 -12.50 4.18 10.29
N ARG A 16 -11.68 5.22 10.47
CA ARG A 16 -11.39 5.79 11.79
C ARG A 16 -12.62 6.41 12.45
N MET A 17 -13.41 7.17 11.70
CA MET A 17 -14.63 7.80 12.21
C MET A 17 -15.68 6.76 12.61
N ILE A 18 -15.87 5.71 11.81
CA ILE A 18 -16.78 4.60 12.18
C ILE A 18 -16.36 3.95 13.51
N ARG A 19 -15.05 3.72 13.71
CA ARG A 19 -14.51 3.23 14.99
C ARG A 19 -14.66 4.21 16.15
N MET A 20 -14.84 5.50 15.89
CA MET A 20 -15.10 6.55 16.88
C MET A 20 -16.61 6.77 17.10
N ASP A 21 -17.41 5.71 16.96
CA ASP A 21 -18.86 5.72 17.21
C ASP A 21 -19.69 6.54 16.19
N HIS A 22 -19.26 6.54 14.93
CA HIS A 22 -20.05 7.06 13.80
C HIS A 22 -20.44 5.96 12.81
N PRO A 23 -21.21 4.94 13.23
CA PRO A 23 -21.51 3.76 12.41
C PRO A 23 -22.30 4.07 11.12
N ASP A 24 -23.11 5.14 11.11
CA ASP A 24 -23.92 5.52 9.94
C ASP A 24 -23.24 6.56 9.03
N LEU A 25 -21.95 6.84 9.20
CA LEU A 25 -21.23 7.87 8.42
C LEU A 25 -21.42 7.68 6.91
N MET A 26 -21.25 6.45 6.42
CA MET A 26 -21.27 6.13 4.99
C MET A 26 -22.65 6.26 4.35
N LYS A 27 -23.71 6.29 5.16
CA LYS A 27 -25.10 6.56 4.71
C LYS A 27 -25.39 8.05 4.61
N LYS A 28 -24.62 8.90 5.31
CA LYS A 28 -24.83 10.35 5.41
C LYS A 28 -23.98 11.16 4.43
N ILE A 29 -23.02 10.52 3.76
CA ILE A 29 -22.10 11.18 2.82
C ILE A 29 -22.21 10.60 1.41
N ARG A 30 -21.82 11.40 0.42
CA ARG A 30 -21.72 10.98 -0.98
C ARG A 30 -20.30 11.18 -1.47
N ILE A 31 -19.69 10.11 -1.99
CA ILE A 31 -18.41 10.18 -2.68
C ILE A 31 -18.67 10.76 -4.07
N ILE A 32 -18.06 11.91 -4.38
CA ILE A 32 -18.27 12.61 -5.67
C ILE A 32 -17.15 12.34 -6.67
N TRP A 33 -16.01 11.81 -6.22
CA TRP A 33 -14.87 11.45 -7.04
C TRP A 33 -14.02 10.41 -6.30
N GLU A 34 -13.47 9.46 -7.06
CA GLU A 34 -12.45 8.53 -6.60
C GLU A 34 -11.27 8.56 -7.58
N SER A 35 -10.06 8.51 -7.04
CA SER A 35 -8.88 8.25 -7.87
C SER A 35 -8.90 6.81 -8.38
N PRO A 36 -8.14 6.51 -9.45
CA PRO A 36 -7.67 5.15 -9.69
C PRO A 36 -6.99 4.58 -8.43
N LEU A 37 -6.84 3.26 -8.38
CA LEU A 37 -6.17 2.60 -7.25
C LEU A 37 -4.77 3.16 -7.07
N ILE A 38 -4.51 3.75 -5.91
CA ILE A 38 -3.17 4.17 -5.49
C ILE A 38 -2.57 2.99 -4.73
N PRO A 39 -1.57 2.29 -5.29
CA PRO A 39 -0.94 1.17 -4.60
C PRO A 39 -0.26 1.64 -3.31
N ASN A 40 -0.27 0.79 -2.29
CA ASN A 40 0.53 1.01 -1.09
C ASN A 40 2.02 1.08 -1.43
N GLY A 41 2.83 1.64 -0.52
CA GLY A 41 4.27 1.78 -0.74
C GLY A 41 4.95 0.44 -1.03
N PRO A 42 5.79 0.35 -2.08
CA PRO A 42 6.50 -0.87 -2.41
C PRO A 42 7.67 -1.10 -1.45
N ILE A 43 8.05 -2.36 -1.28
CA ILE A 43 9.37 -2.71 -0.73
C ILE A 43 10.37 -2.71 -1.89
N LEU A 44 11.37 -1.84 -1.79
CA LEU A 44 12.36 -1.65 -2.83
C LEU A 44 13.66 -2.41 -2.51
N VAL A 45 14.22 -3.04 -3.53
CA VAL A 45 15.53 -3.70 -3.46
C VAL A 45 16.44 -3.03 -4.48
N ARG A 46 17.70 -2.81 -4.11
CA ARG A 46 18.69 -2.15 -4.95
C ARG A 46 18.92 -2.92 -6.25
N SER A 47 18.95 -2.21 -7.38
CA SER A 47 18.97 -2.81 -8.72
C SER A 47 20.28 -3.54 -9.05
N ASP A 48 21.41 -3.07 -8.51
CA ASP A 48 22.77 -3.57 -8.78
C ASP A 48 23.17 -4.81 -7.97
N LEU A 49 22.28 -5.32 -7.11
CA LEU A 49 22.53 -6.57 -6.40
C LEU A 49 22.57 -7.77 -7.38
N PRO A 50 23.30 -8.85 -7.04
CA PRO A 50 23.25 -10.08 -7.82
C PRO A 50 21.83 -10.66 -7.91
N THR A 51 21.46 -11.23 -9.05
CA THR A 51 20.11 -11.79 -9.28
C THR A 51 19.74 -12.89 -8.30
N ASP A 52 20.66 -13.82 -8.02
CA ASP A 52 20.44 -14.89 -7.04
C ASP A 52 20.21 -14.34 -5.62
N PHE A 53 20.98 -13.31 -5.25
CA PHE A 53 20.78 -12.64 -3.96
C PHE A 53 19.41 -11.96 -3.87
N LYS A 54 18.98 -11.25 -4.92
CA LYS A 54 17.63 -10.65 -4.99
C LYS A 54 16.54 -11.70 -4.81
N ALA A 55 16.64 -12.83 -5.50
CA ALA A 55 15.66 -13.92 -5.39
C ALA A 55 15.58 -14.47 -3.96
N LYS A 56 16.73 -14.72 -3.32
CA LYS A 56 16.81 -15.18 -1.93
C LYS A 56 16.24 -14.16 -0.94
N LEU A 57 16.53 -12.87 -1.15
CA LEU A 57 16.00 -11.79 -0.30
C LEU A 57 14.48 -11.71 -0.39
N VAL A 58 13.92 -11.69 -1.61
CA VAL A 58 12.47 -11.66 -1.81
C VAL A 58 11.80 -12.88 -1.17
N ALA A 59 12.38 -14.07 -1.36
CA ALA A 59 11.87 -15.30 -0.75
C ALA A 59 11.92 -15.24 0.79
N ALA A 60 13.02 -14.74 1.37
CA ALA A 60 13.17 -14.61 2.82
C ALA A 60 12.13 -13.67 3.43
N ILE A 61 11.89 -12.51 2.81
CA ILE A 61 10.90 -11.54 3.28
C ILE A 61 9.48 -12.11 3.19
N LYS A 62 9.10 -12.72 2.06
CA LYS A 62 7.78 -13.38 1.90
C LYS A 62 7.59 -14.53 2.88
N LYS A 63 8.66 -15.30 3.14
CA LYS A 63 8.63 -16.37 4.13
C LYS A 63 8.42 -15.81 5.53
N LEU A 64 9.10 -14.71 5.89
CA LEU A 64 8.95 -14.10 7.21
C LEU A 64 7.50 -13.66 7.47
N ASP A 65 6.84 -13.04 6.49
CA ASP A 65 5.42 -12.63 6.59
C ASP A 65 4.50 -13.81 6.94
N THR A 66 4.74 -14.97 6.33
CA THR A 66 3.90 -16.17 6.51
C THR A 66 4.30 -17.04 7.70
N SER A 67 5.60 -17.12 8.04
CA SER A 67 6.10 -17.98 9.12
C SER A 67 6.16 -17.30 10.48
N ASP A 68 6.38 -15.99 10.52
CA ASP A 68 6.41 -15.18 11.75
C ASP A 68 5.96 -13.75 11.44
N HIS A 69 4.64 -13.59 11.33
CA HIS A 69 4.03 -12.31 11.00
C HIS A 69 4.30 -11.25 12.08
N ALA A 70 4.42 -11.63 13.36
CA ALA A 70 4.69 -10.68 14.43
C ALA A 70 6.10 -10.07 14.30
N CYS A 71 7.09 -10.88 13.94
CA CYS A 71 8.44 -10.40 13.60
C CYS A 71 8.42 -9.56 12.32
N PHE A 72 7.72 -10.03 11.29
CA PHE A 72 7.55 -9.33 10.03
C PHE A 72 7.04 -7.88 10.23
N VAL A 73 5.92 -7.71 10.93
CA VAL A 73 5.30 -6.40 11.20
C VAL A 73 6.28 -5.45 11.88
N LYS A 74 7.08 -5.94 12.83
CA LYS A 74 8.12 -5.14 13.50
C LYS A 74 9.25 -4.75 12.55
N ALA A 75 9.65 -5.65 11.66
CA ALA A 75 10.74 -5.43 10.72
C ALA A 75 10.37 -4.43 9.61
N VAL A 76 9.14 -4.51 9.07
CA VAL A 76 8.71 -3.65 7.95
C VAL A 76 7.92 -2.42 8.37
N GLY A 77 7.54 -2.32 9.65
CA GLY A 77 6.83 -1.16 10.20
C GLY A 77 5.37 -1.05 9.74
N GLY A 78 4.72 -2.16 9.38
CA GLY A 78 3.35 -2.18 8.88
C GLY A 78 2.64 -3.50 9.16
N THR A 79 1.32 -3.46 9.35
CA THR A 79 0.48 -4.62 9.71
C THR A 79 -0.08 -5.38 8.52
N MET A 80 0.27 -4.98 7.30
CA MET A 80 -0.28 -5.55 6.07
C MET A 80 0.66 -6.61 5.50
N HIS A 81 0.10 -7.69 4.99
CA HIS A 81 0.84 -8.70 4.22
C HIS A 81 1.45 -8.12 2.94
N ILE A 82 2.51 -8.75 2.44
CA ILE A 82 3.15 -8.36 1.18
C ILE A 82 2.50 -9.09 0.01
N GLY A 83 2.06 -8.33 -0.98
CA GLY A 83 1.68 -8.84 -2.29
C GLY A 83 2.84 -8.81 -3.28
N GLU A 84 2.79 -9.66 -4.31
CA GLU A 84 3.59 -9.46 -5.50
C GLU A 84 3.11 -8.21 -6.24
N THR A 85 4.05 -7.53 -6.91
CA THR A 85 3.76 -6.30 -7.65
C THR A 85 4.77 -6.11 -8.78
N SER A 86 4.46 -5.19 -9.69
CA SER A 86 5.25 -4.86 -10.87
C SER A 86 5.39 -3.34 -11.04
N LEU A 87 6.37 -2.90 -11.84
CA LEU A 87 6.56 -1.47 -12.13
C LEU A 87 5.30 -0.84 -12.76
N ALA A 88 4.56 -1.61 -13.56
CA ALA A 88 3.36 -1.14 -14.26
C ALA A 88 2.28 -0.64 -13.30
N GLU A 89 2.13 -1.28 -12.14
CA GLU A 89 1.15 -0.88 -11.11
C GLU A 89 1.47 0.50 -10.50
N TYR A 90 2.73 0.92 -10.52
CA TYR A 90 3.17 2.23 -10.00
C TYR A 90 3.30 3.30 -11.08
N GLN A 91 3.01 2.99 -12.35
CA GLN A 91 3.31 3.86 -13.48
C GLN A 91 2.66 5.25 -13.34
N GLN A 92 1.41 5.31 -12.89
CA GLN A 92 0.70 6.57 -12.66
C GLN A 92 1.42 7.47 -11.64
N ILE A 93 1.95 6.88 -10.57
CA ILE A 93 2.68 7.63 -9.53
C ILE A 93 4.04 8.10 -10.06
N ILE A 94 4.71 7.26 -10.84
CA ILE A 94 5.99 7.61 -11.49
C ILE A 94 5.79 8.80 -12.44
N ASP A 95 4.76 8.77 -13.27
CA ASP A 95 4.49 9.83 -14.24
C ASP A 95 4.09 11.13 -13.56
N MET A 96 3.21 11.06 -12.55
CA MET A 96 2.88 12.22 -11.71
C MET A 96 4.13 12.85 -11.09
N LYS A 97 5.04 12.05 -10.51
CA LYS A 97 6.28 12.56 -9.91
C LYS A 97 7.21 13.18 -10.96
N ARG A 98 7.32 12.58 -12.15
CA ARG A 98 8.11 13.14 -13.26
C ARG A 98 7.55 14.48 -13.70
N GLU A 99 6.23 14.62 -13.81
CA GLU A 99 5.59 15.88 -14.20
C GLU A 99 5.84 16.97 -13.16
N LEU A 100 5.62 16.68 -11.87
CA LEU A 100 5.83 17.62 -10.78
C LEU A 100 7.29 18.10 -10.68
N THR A 101 8.26 17.23 -10.97
CA THR A 101 9.70 17.56 -10.89
C THR A 101 10.24 18.29 -12.12
N LYS A 102 9.56 18.22 -13.27
CA LYS A 102 9.94 18.97 -14.49
C LYS A 102 9.88 20.49 -14.29
N GLY A 103 8.99 20.99 -13.43
CA GLY A 103 8.86 22.42 -13.11
C GLY A 103 9.81 22.91 -12.01
N SER A 104 10.66 22.04 -11.45
CA SER A 104 11.56 22.36 -10.33
C SER A 104 13.05 22.35 -10.71
N ARG A 105 13.36 22.47 -12.01
CA ARG A 105 14.71 22.67 -12.53
C ARG A 105 14.84 24.03 -13.18
#